data_AF-A0A938FWH2-F1
#
_entry.id   AF-A0A938FWH2-F1
#
_cell.length_a   1.000
_cell.length_b   1.000
_cell.length_c   1.000
_cell.angle_alpha   90.00
_cell.angle_beta   90.00
_cell.angle_gamma   90.00
#
_symmetry.space_group_name_H-M   'P 1'
#
loop_
_entity.id
_entity.type
_entity.pdbx_description
1 polymer ?
#
loop_
_entity_poly.entity_id
_entity_poly.type
_entity_poly.pdbx_seq_one_letter_code
_entity_poly.pdbx_strand_id
1 'polypeptide(L)'
;MLGPRANSKVENLIRQIRQAAGLNQSDFARLLGRSIQSLQGYERGRVPPAEVVEKLKVLARQHNRADLVPALEGHPTAVARVIPRRAAERQRWHDILDEILDSTEADAITAVEQALSVFANYVRAQQAKLKKKA
;
A
#
# COMPACT_ATOMS: atom_id res chain seq x y z
N MET A 1 3.54 14.26 -32.83
CA MET A 1 4.86 14.02 -32.19
C MET A 1 4.69 14.12 -30.68
N LEU A 2 4.67 12.99 -29.97
CA LEU A 2 4.68 12.98 -28.49
C LEU A 2 6.14 12.92 -28.03
N GLY A 3 6.54 13.87 -27.21
CA GLY A 3 7.88 13.96 -26.62
C GLY A 3 8.26 12.73 -25.78
N PRO A 4 9.56 12.57 -25.48
CA PRO A 4 10.09 11.37 -24.85
C PRO A 4 9.50 11.22 -23.44
N ARG A 5 8.90 10.05 -23.16
CA ARG A 5 8.53 9.62 -21.80
C ARG A 5 9.80 9.36 -21.00
N ALA A 6 10.43 10.41 -20.49
CA ALA A 6 11.48 10.31 -19.51
C ALA A 6 10.87 9.88 -18.16
N ASN A 7 10.69 8.57 -17.90
CA ASN A 7 10.65 8.07 -16.52
C ASN A 7 10.71 6.53 -16.34
N SER A 8 11.60 5.83 -17.04
CA SER A 8 11.70 4.35 -16.93
C SER A 8 12.83 3.82 -16.04
N LYS A 9 13.53 4.64 -15.24
CA LYS A 9 14.73 4.17 -14.52
C LYS A 9 15.03 4.83 -13.16
N VAL A 10 14.01 5.21 -12.40
CA VAL A 10 14.19 5.44 -10.95
C VAL A 10 13.51 4.28 -10.24
N GLU A 11 14.28 3.24 -9.95
CA GLU A 11 13.83 2.18 -9.06
C GLU A 11 13.48 2.80 -7.71
N ASN A 12 12.21 2.75 -7.35
CA ASN A 12 11.72 3.37 -6.13
C ASN A 12 12.46 2.78 -4.92
N LEU A 13 13.01 3.65 -4.06
CA LEU A 13 13.77 3.29 -2.85
C LEU A 13 13.04 2.25 -2.00
N ILE A 14 11.72 2.37 -1.89
CA ILE A 14 10.87 1.49 -1.08
C ILE A 14 10.82 0.08 -1.67
N ARG A 15 10.79 -0.02 -3.01
CA ARG A 15 10.87 -1.30 -3.73
C ARG A 15 12.24 -1.95 -3.53
N GLN A 16 13.31 -1.16 -3.56
CA GLN A 16 14.66 -1.67 -3.35
C GLN A 16 14.84 -2.24 -1.93
N ILE A 17 14.33 -1.55 -0.91
CA ILE A 17 14.34 -2.04 0.48
C ILE A 17 13.56 -3.36 0.59
N ARG A 18 12.39 -3.44 -0.05
CA ARG A 18 11.59 -4.68 -0.07
C ARG A 18 12.32 -5.84 -0.72
N GLN A 19 12.94 -5.62 -1.87
CA GLN A 19 13.70 -6.64 -2.59
C GLN A 19 14.92 -7.11 -1.79
N ALA A 20 15.64 -6.19 -1.14
CA ALA A 20 16.74 -6.54 -0.26
C ALA A 20 16.29 -7.34 0.97
N ALA A 21 15.07 -7.13 1.44
CA ALA A 21 14.45 -7.94 2.48
C ALA A 21 13.97 -9.32 1.98
N GLY A 22 13.97 -9.58 0.67
CA GLY A 22 13.48 -10.84 0.09
C GLY A 22 11.97 -11.03 0.19
N LEU A 23 11.21 -9.97 0.45
CA LEU A 23 9.78 -10.05 0.71
C LEU A 23 8.93 -9.75 -0.53
N ASN A 24 7.81 -10.46 -0.65
CA ASN A 24 6.76 -10.08 -1.60
C ASN A 24 6.03 -8.80 -1.11
N GLN A 25 5.16 -8.22 -1.95
CA GLN A 25 4.46 -6.98 -1.59
C GLN A 25 3.53 -7.13 -0.38
N SER A 26 2.87 -8.28 -0.23
CA SER A 26 1.94 -8.54 0.87
C SER A 26 2.67 -8.59 2.21
N ASP A 27 3.73 -9.37 2.30
CA ASP A 27 4.51 -9.54 3.52
C ASP A 27 5.19 -8.23 3.94
N PHE A 28 5.71 -7.48 2.96
CA PHE A 28 6.31 -6.19 3.22
C PHE A 28 5.29 -5.14 3.67
N ALA A 29 4.08 -5.15 3.09
CA ALA A 29 3.00 -4.27 3.51
C ALA A 29 2.56 -4.58 4.95
N ARG A 30 2.42 -5.87 5.28
CA ARG A 30 2.14 -6.36 6.65
C ARG A 30 3.21 -5.92 7.64
N LEU A 31 4.49 -6.05 7.29
CA LEU A 31 5.63 -5.59 8.10
C LEU A 31 5.59 -4.08 8.40
N LEU A 32 5.19 -3.29 7.40
CA LEU A 32 5.02 -1.85 7.57
C LEU A 32 3.73 -1.47 8.33
N GLY A 33 2.79 -2.40 8.51
CA GLY A 33 1.47 -2.15 9.07
C GLY A 33 0.57 -1.37 8.11
N ARG A 34 0.61 -1.70 6.81
CA ARG A 34 -0.09 -1.02 5.73
C ARG A 34 -0.72 -2.01 4.78
N SER A 35 -1.75 -1.58 4.05
CA SER A 35 -2.32 -2.38 2.97
C SER A 35 -1.40 -2.46 1.75
N ILE A 36 -1.57 -3.52 0.95
CA ILE A 36 -0.86 -3.71 -0.32
C ILE A 36 -1.09 -2.50 -1.24
N GLN A 37 -2.31 -1.96 -1.32
CA GLN A 37 -2.58 -0.78 -2.15
C GLN A 37 -1.82 0.47 -1.67
N SER A 38 -1.63 0.61 -0.35
CA SER A 38 -0.84 1.70 0.21
C SER A 38 0.63 1.55 -0.16
N LEU A 39 1.19 0.34 0.00
CA LEU A 39 2.55 0.02 -0.43
C LEU A 39 2.75 0.27 -1.93
N GLN A 40 1.82 -0.18 -2.78
CA GLN A 40 1.87 0.08 -4.21
C GLN A 40 1.81 1.58 -4.53
N GLY A 41 1.01 2.35 -3.78
CA GLY A 41 1.01 3.81 -3.87
C GLY A 41 2.40 4.38 -3.58
N TYR A 42 3.05 3.93 -2.50
CA TYR A 42 4.39 4.37 -2.14
C TYR A 42 5.43 3.99 -3.19
N GLU A 43 5.39 2.76 -3.70
CA GLU A 43 6.27 2.29 -4.78
C GLU A 43 6.04 3.03 -6.11
N ARG A 44 4.88 3.66 -6.30
CA ARG A 44 4.57 4.53 -7.44
C ARG A 44 4.91 6.01 -7.19
N GLY A 45 5.50 6.34 -6.05
CA GLY A 45 5.95 7.69 -5.71
C GLY A 45 5.01 8.49 -4.80
N ARG A 46 3.97 7.86 -4.23
CA ARG A 46 3.19 8.51 -3.17
C ARG A 46 4.07 8.66 -1.93
N VAL A 47 4.02 9.84 -1.32
CA VAL A 47 4.72 10.12 -0.07
C VAL A 47 4.19 9.22 1.07
N PRO A 48 5.04 8.39 1.71
CA PRO A 48 4.67 7.66 2.91
C PRO A 48 4.61 8.58 4.14
N PRO A 49 3.78 8.26 5.14
CA PRO A 49 3.73 9.00 6.39
C PRO A 49 4.99 8.73 7.23
N ALA A 50 5.32 9.63 8.16
CA ALA A 50 6.58 9.61 8.90
C ALA A 50 6.86 8.28 9.63
N GLU A 51 5.85 7.67 10.23
CA GLU A 51 5.97 6.39 10.92
C GLU A 51 6.36 5.23 9.97
N VAL A 52 5.96 5.31 8.70
CA VAL A 52 6.38 4.32 7.68
C VAL A 52 7.81 4.60 7.25
N VAL A 53 8.20 5.86 7.13
CA VAL A 53 9.58 6.24 6.79
C VAL A 53 10.56 5.73 7.85
N GLU A 54 10.25 5.90 9.14
CA GLU A 54 11.11 5.40 10.21
C GLU A 54 11.25 3.87 10.18
N LYS A 55 10.15 3.13 9.95
CA LYS A 55 10.24 1.67 9.74
C LYS A 55 11.09 1.30 8.53
N LEU A 56 10.94 2.03 7.42
CA LEU A 56 11.74 1.81 6.21
C LEU A 56 13.24 2.05 6.46
N LYS A 57 13.61 3.05 7.27
CA LYS A 57 15.01 3.28 7.65
C LYS A 57 15.58 2.13 8.46
N VAL A 58 14.81 1.59 9.42
CA VAL A 58 15.22 0.43 10.21
C VAL A 58 15.44 -0.78 9.31
N LEU A 59 14.50 -1.08 8.42
CA LEU A 59 14.60 -2.19 7.47
C LEU A 59 15.76 -2.01 6.50
N ALA A 60 15.98 -0.79 6.00
CA ALA A 60 17.12 -0.49 5.14
C ALA A 60 18.46 -0.80 5.85
N ARG A 61 18.61 -0.42 7.13
CA ARG A 61 19.80 -0.76 7.92
C ARG A 61 19.96 -2.26 8.14
N GLN A 62 18.88 -2.96 8.48
CA GLN A 62 18.90 -4.40 8.74
C GLN A 62 19.29 -5.23 7.51
N HIS A 63 18.91 -4.77 6.32
CA HIS A 63 19.16 -5.48 5.06
C HIS A 63 20.34 -4.89 4.25
N ASN A 64 21.32 -4.28 4.92
CA ASN A 64 22.54 -3.73 4.31
C ASN A 64 22.28 -2.68 3.20
N ARG A 65 21.16 -1.95 3.29
CA ARG A 65 20.76 -0.86 2.40
C ARG A 65 20.76 0.51 3.08
N ALA A 66 21.69 0.72 4.01
CA ALA A 66 21.84 1.99 4.71
C ALA A 66 22.14 3.18 3.76
N ASP A 67 22.66 2.89 2.56
CA ASP A 67 22.84 3.83 1.45
C ASP A 67 21.55 4.56 1.06
N LEU A 68 20.38 3.95 1.29
CA LEU A 68 19.08 4.51 0.92
C LEU A 68 18.48 5.43 1.99
N VAL A 69 19.03 5.45 3.20
CA VAL A 69 18.49 6.23 4.33
C VAL A 69 18.50 7.75 4.06
N PRO A 70 19.60 8.37 3.58
CA PRO A 70 19.61 9.81 3.30
C PRO A 70 18.57 10.21 2.25
N ALA A 71 18.32 9.34 1.28
CA ALA A 71 17.32 9.58 0.25
C ALA A 71 15.88 9.53 0.82
N LEU A 72 15.61 8.71 1.84
CA LEU A 72 14.34 8.71 2.56
C LEU A 72 14.12 9.98 3.40
N GLU A 73 15.19 10.66 3.84
CA GLU A 73 15.12 11.90 4.63
C GLU A 73 14.79 13.13 3.79
N GLY A 74 15.24 13.15 2.52
CA GLY A 74 14.90 14.20 1.56
C GLY A 74 13.47 14.15 1.03
N HIS A 75 12.71 13.08 1.33
CA HIS A 75 11.30 13.00 0.96
C HIS A 75 10.48 13.84 1.95
N PRO A 76 9.63 14.78 1.48
CA PRO A 76 8.79 15.56 2.36
C PRO A 76 7.90 14.58 3.11
N THR A 77 8.15 14.36 4.40
CA THR A 77 7.29 13.52 5.21
C THR A 77 5.93 14.19 5.29
N ALA A 78 4.86 13.42 5.09
CA ALA A 78 3.55 13.90 5.47
C ALA A 78 3.57 14.00 7.01
N VAL A 79 3.94 15.19 7.53
CA VAL A 79 3.76 15.57 8.94
C VAL A 79 2.44 15.02 9.40
N ALA A 80 2.46 14.25 10.50
CA ALA A 80 1.38 13.46 11.07
C ALA A 80 0.03 14.21 10.98
N ARG A 81 -0.58 14.12 9.81
CA ARG A 81 -1.84 14.77 9.52
C ARG A 81 -2.80 13.82 10.20
N VAL A 82 -3.25 14.21 11.40
CA VAL A 82 -4.26 13.54 12.26
C VAL A 82 -4.83 12.39 11.46
N ILE A 83 -4.35 11.16 11.70
CA ILE A 83 -4.80 10.00 10.92
C ILE A 83 -6.32 10.11 10.93
N PRO A 84 -6.97 10.47 9.81
CA PRO A 84 -8.38 10.79 9.88
C PRO A 84 -9.03 9.53 10.41
N ARG A 85 -9.96 9.63 11.36
CA ARG A 85 -10.63 8.46 11.97
C ARG A 85 -10.99 7.37 10.95
N ARG A 86 -11.35 7.79 9.73
CA ARG A 86 -11.59 6.98 8.53
C ARG A 86 -10.41 6.13 8.02
N ALA A 87 -9.17 6.57 8.16
CA ALA A 87 -7.98 5.82 7.78
C ALA A 87 -7.63 4.73 8.80
N ALA A 88 -7.76 5.01 10.11
CA ALA A 88 -7.62 4.00 11.16
C ALA A 88 -8.75 2.96 11.10
N GLU A 89 -9.98 3.41 10.89
CA GLU A 89 -11.15 2.56 10.68
C GLU A 89 -10.99 1.68 9.43
N ARG A 90 -10.49 2.25 8.33
CA ARG A 90 -10.15 1.47 7.13
C ARG A 90 -9.09 0.40 7.41
N GLN A 91 -8.04 0.72 8.19
CA GLN A 91 -7.01 -0.25 8.53
C GLN A 91 -7.59 -1.42 9.30
N ARG A 92 -8.43 -1.16 10.32
CA ARG A 92 -9.14 -2.20 11.07
C ARG A 92 -9.93 -3.14 10.15
N TRP A 93 -10.64 -2.60 9.16
CA TRP A 93 -11.38 -3.43 8.21
C TRP A 93 -10.48 -4.27 7.31
N HIS A 94 -9.30 -3.77 6.93
CA HIS A 94 -8.33 -4.57 6.19
C HIS A 94 -7.74 -5.70 7.05
N ASP A 95 -7.43 -5.42 8.31
CA ASP A 95 -6.86 -6.43 9.22
C ASP A 95 -7.85 -7.60 9.42
N ILE A 96 -9.15 -7.29 9.59
CA ILE A 96 -10.21 -8.31 9.69
C ILE A 96 -10.35 -9.11 8.39
N LEU A 97 -10.24 -8.46 7.22
CA LEU A 97 -10.32 -9.16 5.94
C LEU A 97 -9.13 -10.10 5.74
N ASP A 98 -7.92 -9.64 6.05
CA ASP A 98 -6.71 -10.47 5.96
C ASP A 98 -6.79 -11.66 6.94
N GLU A 99 -7.29 -11.45 8.17
CA GLU A 99 -7.52 -12.52 9.15
C GLU A 99 -8.47 -13.59 8.62
N ILE A 100 -9.59 -13.20 8.02
CA ILE A 100 -10.56 -14.16 7.47
C ILE A 100 -9.98 -14.90 6.27
N LEU A 101 -9.32 -14.18 5.36
CA LEU A 101 -8.79 -14.76 4.12
C LEU A 101 -7.59 -15.70 4.36
N ASP A 102 -6.79 -15.44 5.39
CA ASP A 102 -5.66 -16.30 5.78
C ASP A 102 -6.09 -17.46 6.72
N SER A 103 -7.37 -17.51 7.12
CA SER A 103 -7.89 -18.57 7.98
C SER A 103 -8.07 -19.89 7.24
N THR A 104 -8.20 -21.00 7.97
CA THR A 104 -8.57 -22.30 7.40
C THR A 104 -10.09 -22.48 7.28
N GLU A 105 -10.88 -21.46 7.63
CA GLU A 105 -12.34 -21.53 7.68
C GLU A 105 -12.96 -21.24 6.31
N ALA A 106 -13.10 -22.29 5.49
CA ALA A 106 -13.56 -22.20 4.10
C ALA A 106 -14.93 -21.52 3.94
N ASP A 107 -15.84 -21.70 4.88
CA ASP A 107 -17.17 -21.07 4.86
C ASP A 107 -17.07 -19.54 5.05
N ALA A 108 -16.19 -19.09 5.95
CA ALA A 108 -15.97 -17.67 6.21
C ALA A 108 -15.31 -16.98 5.01
N ILE A 109 -14.32 -17.63 4.39
CA ILE A 109 -13.69 -17.15 3.15
C ILE A 109 -14.73 -17.01 2.04
N THR A 110 -15.50 -18.07 1.80
CA THR A 110 -16.52 -18.09 0.74
C THR A 110 -17.56 -16.98 0.93
N ALA A 111 -18.02 -16.77 2.17
CA ALA A 111 -18.99 -15.72 2.48
C ALA A 111 -18.43 -14.32 2.21
N VAL A 112 -17.18 -14.06 2.61
CA VAL A 112 -16.51 -12.78 2.34
C VAL A 112 -16.32 -12.54 0.85
N GLU A 113 -15.85 -13.54 0.09
CA GLU A 113 -15.66 -13.43 -1.35
C GLU A 113 -16.96 -13.10 -2.10
N GLN A 114 -18.05 -13.78 -1.75
CA GLN A 114 -19.37 -13.54 -2.34
C GLN A 114 -19.88 -12.14 -2.02
N ALA A 115 -19.81 -11.73 -0.75
CA ALA A 115 -20.24 -10.40 -0.32
C ALA A 115 -19.45 -9.29 -1.05
N LEU A 116 -18.12 -9.40 -1.06
CA LEU A 116 -17.26 -8.42 -1.74
C LEU A 116 -17.52 -8.37 -3.25
N SER A 117 -17.80 -9.50 -3.89
CA SER A 117 -18.15 -9.55 -5.31
C SER A 117 -19.42 -8.78 -5.62
N VAL A 118 -20.47 -8.94 -4.81
CA VAL A 118 -21.73 -8.20 -4.93
C VAL A 118 -21.49 -6.69 -4.77
N PHE A 119 -20.79 -6.28 -3.72
CA PHE A 119 -20.51 -4.87 -3.47
C PHE A 119 -19.61 -4.25 -4.55
N ALA A 120 -18.59 -4.96 -5.03
CA ALA A 120 -17.70 -4.49 -6.09
C ALA A 120 -18.48 -4.22 -7.39
N ASN A 121 -19.40 -5.13 -7.75
CA ASN A 121 -20.25 -4.95 -8.92
C ASN A 121 -21.18 -3.75 -8.77
N TYR A 122 -21.80 -3.57 -7.60
CA TYR A 122 -22.61 -2.39 -7.31
C TYR A 122 -21.83 -1.08 -7.45
N VAL A 123 -20.66 -0.98 -6.83
CA VAL A 123 -19.81 0.22 -6.88
C VAL A 123 -19.40 0.55 -8.32
N ARG A 124 -18.97 -0.45 -9.10
CA ARG A 124 -18.63 -0.28 -10.52
C ARG A 124 -19.81 0.24 -11.33
N ALA A 125 -21.01 -0.30 -11.11
CA ALA A 125 -22.21 0.15 -11.79
C ALA A 125 -22.56 1.62 -11.47
N GLN A 126 -22.42 2.04 -10.20
CA GLN A 126 -22.65 3.43 -9.81
C GLN A 126 -21.63 4.39 -10.42
N GLN A 127 -20.35 4.02 -10.43
CA GLN A 127 -19.30 4.83 -11.07
C GLN A 127 -19.54 4.99 -12.57
N ALA A 128 -19.98 3.93 -13.26
CA ALA A 128 -20.33 4.00 -14.67
C ALA A 128 -21.53 4.94 -14.92
N LYS A 129 -22.54 4.94 -14.05
CA LYS A 129 -23.68 5.88 -14.14
C LYS A 129 -23.23 7.33 -13.96
N LEU A 130 -22.36 7.61 -12.99
CA LEU A 130 -21.82 8.96 -12.77
C LEU A 130 -21.02 9.46 -13.98
N LYS A 131 -20.19 8.61 -14.58
CA LYS A 131 -19.42 8.95 -15.79
C LYS A 131 -20.28 9.22 -17.04
N LYS A 132 -21.48 8.66 -17.13
CA LYS A 132 -22.42 8.93 -18.23
C LYS A 132 -23.21 10.23 -18.05
N LYS A 133 -23.21 10.82 -16.85
CA LYS A 133 -23.90 12.07 -16.52
C LYS A 133 -22.97 13.29 -16.54
N ALA A 134 -21.66 13.07 -16.58
CA ALA A 134 -20.62 14.09 -16.71
C ALA A 134 -20.19 14.21 -18.17
#